data_AF-A0A8T1A9M3-F1
#
_entry.id   AF-A0A8T1A9M3-F1
#
_cell.length_a   1.000
_cell.length_b   1.000
_cell.length_c   1.000
_cell.angle_alpha   90.00
_cell.angle_beta   90.00
_cell.angle_gamma   90.00
#
_symmetry.space_group_name_H-M   'P 1'
#
loop_
_entity.id
_entity.type
_entity.pdbx_description
1 polymer ?
#
loop_
_entity_poly.entity_id
_entity_poly.type
_entity_poly.pdbx_seq_one_letter_code
_entity_poly.pdbx_strand_id
1 'polypeptide(L)'
;MLNGLLQVLNSGLIPGNRQLDNTCETLRKYDHLVYPNRSFQTVGVKAVMMKSFGFGQAGGEVLLVHPDYLLSTLPADEFQHYSASREQRLIKMNTHTQGVITGKHSHIQVKNEAPYSSTQESNVYLDPTARAEYDATSKTWRFGGADSLTAEENRRLRAEKRAKKAKAAADAASSSNKKTSDAHQADSSSTLLTAINQAATDLGLASKNMGMGVDVEPVATFENLNGREDFIRRNFTDQEMAYCYSAPHPAASFAGRWAAKEAVIKAISSSAPTEPNLWKGAGAPLREIEIFMTASG
;
A
#
# COMPACT_ATOMS: atom_id res chain seq x y z
N MET A 1 -8.34 -32.99 6.90
CA MET A 1 -7.29 -32.72 7.91
C MET A 1 -7.06 -31.22 8.09
N LEU A 2 -6.82 -30.44 7.01
CA LEU A 2 -6.57 -29.00 7.08
C LEU A 2 -7.55 -28.18 7.96
N ASN A 3 -8.86 -28.29 7.75
CA ASN A 3 -9.84 -27.52 8.53
C ASN A 3 -9.76 -27.79 10.05
N GLY A 4 -9.55 -29.06 10.43
CA GLY A 4 -9.36 -29.43 11.84
C GLY A 4 -8.07 -28.86 12.41
N LEU A 5 -6.99 -28.82 11.63
CA LEU A 5 -5.73 -28.20 12.03
C LEU A 5 -5.87 -26.68 12.24
N LEU A 6 -6.65 -25.99 11.40
CA LEU A 6 -6.98 -24.57 11.61
C LEU A 6 -7.78 -24.36 12.90
N GLN A 7 -8.71 -25.26 13.23
CA GLN A 7 -9.45 -25.21 14.49
C GLN A 7 -8.54 -25.45 15.69
N VAL A 8 -7.61 -26.41 15.61
CA VAL A 8 -6.60 -26.69 16.65
C VAL A 8 -5.73 -25.46 16.89
N LEU A 9 -5.24 -24.81 15.84
CA LEU A 9 -4.44 -23.58 15.96
C LEU A 9 -5.20 -22.50 16.73
N ASN A 10 -6.44 -22.21 16.33
CA ASN A 10 -7.24 -21.13 16.96
C ASN A 10 -7.74 -21.46 18.37
N SER A 11 -7.99 -22.73 18.70
CA SER A 11 -8.57 -23.13 19.99
C SER A 11 -7.54 -23.64 21.01
N GLY A 12 -6.36 -24.05 20.55
CA GLY A 12 -5.39 -24.78 21.36
C GLY A 12 -5.84 -26.18 21.80
N LEU A 13 -7.00 -26.66 21.35
CA LEU A 13 -7.53 -27.98 21.70
C LEU A 13 -7.04 -29.02 20.69
N ILE A 14 -6.22 -29.97 21.13
CA ILE A 14 -5.79 -31.08 20.28
C ILE A 14 -6.75 -32.26 20.49
N PRO A 15 -7.47 -32.71 19.45
CA PRO A 15 -8.38 -33.84 19.56
C PRO A 15 -7.61 -35.17 19.69
N GLY A 16 -8.04 -36.01 20.62
CA GLY A 16 -7.52 -37.38 20.74
C GLY A 16 -8.25 -38.36 19.81
N ASN A 17 -7.55 -39.41 19.37
CA ASN A 17 -8.15 -40.52 18.65
C ASN A 17 -8.90 -41.44 19.63
N ARG A 18 -10.22 -41.26 19.75
CA ARG A 18 -11.04 -42.03 20.70
C ARG A 18 -11.07 -43.54 20.43
N GLN A 19 -10.75 -43.95 19.20
CA GLN A 19 -10.64 -45.35 18.80
C GLN A 19 -9.26 -45.97 19.08
N LEU A 20 -8.30 -45.19 19.61
CA LEU A 20 -6.98 -45.70 20.00
C LEU A 20 -7.04 -46.36 21.39
N ASP A 21 -7.37 -47.64 21.40
CA ASP A 21 -7.37 -48.50 22.59
C ASP A 21 -5.96 -48.89 23.02
N ASN A 22 -5.10 -49.29 22.07
CA ASN A 22 -3.71 -49.62 22.30
C ASN A 22 -2.80 -49.11 21.17
N THR A 23 -1.59 -48.66 21.51
CA THR A 23 -0.60 -48.24 20.51
C THR A 23 0.31 -49.42 20.16
N CYS A 24 0.55 -49.66 18.88
CA CYS A 24 1.40 -50.75 18.41
C CYS A 24 2.85 -50.61 18.94
N GLU A 25 3.42 -51.71 19.44
CA GLU A 25 4.76 -51.72 20.04
C GLU A 25 5.86 -51.26 19.07
N THR A 26 5.70 -51.54 17.77
CA THR A 26 6.65 -51.10 16.73
C THR A 26 6.78 -49.58 16.60
N LEU A 27 5.78 -48.81 17.06
CA LEU A 27 5.80 -47.36 17.06
C LEU A 27 6.60 -46.78 18.23
N ARG A 28 6.93 -47.60 19.25
CA ARG A 28 7.64 -47.16 20.46
C ARG A 28 9.04 -46.64 20.18
N LYS A 29 9.65 -47.04 19.06
CA LYS A 29 10.96 -46.55 18.60
C LYS A 29 10.95 -45.07 18.17
N TYR A 30 9.78 -44.43 18.05
CA TYR A 30 9.65 -43.04 17.61
C TYR A 30 9.47 -42.10 18.82
N ASP A 31 10.58 -41.70 19.44
CA ASP A 31 10.59 -40.92 20.68
C ASP A 31 9.99 -39.51 20.56
N HIS A 32 9.83 -39.00 19.34
CA HIS A 32 9.27 -37.67 19.05
C HIS A 32 7.76 -37.67 18.77
N LEU A 33 7.11 -38.83 18.79
CA LEU A 33 5.68 -38.96 18.49
C LEU A 33 4.89 -39.34 19.75
N VAL A 34 3.77 -38.65 19.95
CA VAL A 34 2.80 -38.96 21.00
C VAL A 34 1.47 -39.31 20.33
N TYR A 35 0.86 -40.42 20.76
CA TYR A 35 -0.38 -40.94 20.20
C TYR A 35 -1.52 -40.83 21.22
N PRO A 36 -2.32 -39.76 21.16
CA PRO A 36 -3.32 -39.51 22.16
C PRO A 36 -4.67 -40.18 21.88
N ASN A 37 -5.29 -40.72 22.93
CA ASN A 37 -6.66 -41.25 22.86
C ASN A 37 -7.73 -40.34 23.49
N ARG A 38 -7.32 -39.24 24.12
CA ARG A 38 -8.20 -38.22 24.71
C ARG A 38 -7.77 -36.85 24.24
N SER A 39 -8.73 -35.94 24.14
CA SER A 39 -8.44 -34.55 23.79
C SER A 39 -7.74 -33.84 24.93
N PHE A 40 -6.85 -32.90 24.61
CA PHE A 40 -6.15 -32.07 25.59
C PHE A 40 -6.14 -30.63 25.17
N GLN A 41 -6.50 -29.78 26.13
CA GLN A 41 -6.43 -28.35 26.01
C GLN A 41 -5.02 -27.89 26.33
N THR A 42 -4.38 -27.21 25.38
CA THR A 42 -3.07 -26.58 25.58
C THR A 42 -3.24 -25.09 25.88
N VAL A 43 -2.13 -24.43 26.21
CA VAL A 43 -2.07 -22.96 26.32
C VAL A 43 -2.07 -22.25 24.95
N GLY A 44 -1.97 -23.01 23.86
CA GLY A 44 -1.87 -22.50 22.49
C GLY A 44 -0.95 -23.36 21.64
N VAL A 45 -1.25 -23.45 20.33
CA VAL A 45 -0.45 -24.23 19.37
C VAL A 45 0.16 -23.27 18.35
N LYS A 46 1.50 -23.25 18.28
CA LYS A 46 2.24 -22.30 17.42
C LYS A 46 2.26 -22.71 15.95
N ALA A 47 2.33 -24.01 15.69
CA ALA A 47 2.37 -24.56 14.35
C ALA A 47 1.85 -25.99 14.34
N VAL A 48 1.37 -26.43 13.19
CA VAL A 48 0.88 -27.79 12.96
C VAL A 48 1.33 -28.26 11.58
N MET A 49 1.56 -29.57 11.46
CA MET A 49 2.03 -30.20 10.23
C MET A 49 1.01 -31.23 9.76
N MET A 50 0.65 -31.15 8.49
CA MET A 50 -0.21 -32.11 7.79
C MET A 50 0.65 -32.94 6.84
N LYS A 51 0.56 -34.26 6.93
CA LYS A 51 1.17 -35.18 5.96
C LYS A 51 0.08 -36.02 5.31
N SER A 52 0.18 -36.20 4.00
CA SER A 52 -0.74 -37.01 3.19
C SER A 52 0.06 -37.90 2.24
N PHE A 53 -0.35 -39.17 2.12
CA PHE A 53 0.27 -40.14 1.22
C PHE A 53 -0.82 -40.77 0.34
N GLY A 54 -0.71 -40.56 -0.96
CA GLY A 54 -1.63 -41.09 -1.98
C GLY A 54 -0.99 -42.19 -2.83
N PHE A 55 -1.82 -42.87 -3.61
CA PHE A 55 -1.36 -43.84 -4.61
C PHE A 55 -0.47 -43.20 -5.66
N GLY A 56 0.44 -43.98 -6.24
CA GLY A 56 1.38 -43.48 -7.25
C GLY A 56 2.51 -42.62 -6.68
N GLN A 57 2.92 -42.88 -5.43
CA GLN A 57 4.00 -42.14 -4.75
C GLN A 57 3.71 -40.63 -4.58
N ALA A 58 2.43 -40.25 -4.56
CA ALA A 58 2.00 -38.88 -4.34
C ALA A 58 2.02 -38.54 -2.83
N GLY A 59 3.16 -38.09 -2.33
CA GLY A 59 3.30 -37.55 -0.97
C GLY A 59 3.12 -36.03 -0.93
N GLY A 60 2.51 -35.51 0.12
CA GLY A 60 2.36 -34.07 0.35
C GLY A 60 2.48 -33.69 1.81
N GLU A 61 3.15 -32.58 2.08
CA GLU A 61 3.37 -32.05 3.43
C GLU A 61 3.06 -30.56 3.48
N VAL A 62 2.32 -30.14 4.51
CA VAL A 62 1.93 -28.74 4.70
C VAL A 62 2.22 -28.35 6.15
N LEU A 63 3.04 -27.32 6.33
CA LEU A 63 3.25 -26.65 7.61
C LEU A 63 2.34 -25.43 7.70
N LEU A 64 1.59 -25.32 8.79
CA LEU A 64 0.75 -24.17 9.10
C LEU A 64 1.29 -23.50 10.36
N VAL A 65 1.41 -22.18 10.32
CA VAL A 65 1.84 -21.35 11.46
C VAL A 65 0.65 -20.57 11.98
N HIS A 66 0.59 -20.35 13.29
CA HIS A 66 -0.47 -19.60 13.94
C HIS A 66 -0.57 -18.17 13.36
N PRO A 67 -1.77 -17.65 13.04
CA PRO A 67 -1.94 -16.36 12.38
C PRO A 67 -1.42 -15.16 13.18
N ASP A 68 -1.34 -15.26 14.51
CA ASP A 68 -0.81 -14.18 15.36
C ASP A 68 0.63 -13.80 15.01
N TYR A 69 1.43 -14.72 14.47
CA TYR A 69 2.77 -14.38 14.01
C TYR A 69 2.74 -13.39 12.85
N LEU A 70 1.79 -13.53 11.91
CA LEU A 70 1.60 -12.55 10.84
C LEU A 70 1.07 -11.23 11.40
N LEU A 71 0.10 -11.27 12.30
CA LEU A 71 -0.48 -10.05 12.86
C LEU A 71 0.52 -9.27 13.72
N SER A 72 1.46 -9.96 14.36
CA SER A 72 2.52 -9.34 15.16
C SER A 72 3.55 -8.55 14.35
N THR A 73 3.59 -8.70 13.02
CA THR A 73 4.47 -7.91 12.16
C THR A 73 3.89 -6.54 11.81
N LEU A 74 2.62 -6.29 12.13
CA LEU A 74 1.95 -5.03 11.81
C LEU A 74 2.21 -3.96 12.89
N PRO A 75 2.34 -2.68 12.49
CA PRO A 75 2.25 -1.55 13.41
C PRO A 75 0.93 -1.57 14.21
N ALA A 76 0.94 -0.98 15.41
CA ALA A 76 -0.20 -1.03 16.31
C ALA A 76 -1.45 -0.37 15.71
N ASP A 77 -1.29 0.76 15.01
CA ASP A 77 -2.35 1.48 14.32
C ASP A 77 -2.96 0.67 13.16
N GLU A 78 -2.12 0.03 12.34
CA GLU A 78 -2.59 -0.85 11.26
C GLU A 78 -3.33 -2.07 11.80
N PHE A 79 -2.82 -2.68 12.87
CA PHE A 79 -3.48 -3.80 13.54
C PHE A 79 -4.86 -3.42 14.08
N GLN A 80 -4.98 -2.24 14.72
CA GLN A 80 -6.27 -1.74 15.21
C GLN A 80 -7.25 -1.49 14.05
N HIS A 81 -6.77 -0.89 12.96
CA HIS A 81 -7.58 -0.66 11.76
C HIS A 81 -8.09 -1.97 11.13
N TYR A 82 -7.20 -2.97 11.01
CA TYR A 82 -7.56 -4.30 10.56
C TYR A 82 -8.59 -4.96 11.49
N SER A 83 -8.38 -4.90 12.80
CA SER A 83 -9.27 -5.49 13.81
C SER A 83 -10.69 -4.92 13.71
N ALA A 84 -10.81 -3.58 13.63
CA ALA A 84 -12.10 -2.90 13.46
C ALA A 84 -12.80 -3.30 12.16
N SER A 85 -12.05 -3.37 11.05
CA SER A 85 -12.60 -3.79 9.75
C SER A 85 -13.07 -5.26 9.76
N ARG A 86 -12.33 -6.13 10.44
CA ARG A 86 -12.62 -7.56 10.59
C ARG A 86 -13.85 -7.79 11.48
N GLU A 87 -14.01 -7.01 12.54
CA GLU A 87 -15.19 -7.04 13.42
C GLU A 87 -16.47 -6.69 12.64
N GLN A 88 -16.45 -5.59 11.87
CA GLN A 88 -17.58 -5.20 11.04
C GLN A 88 -17.96 -6.29 10.01
N ARG A 89 -16.96 -6.97 9.45
CA ARG A 89 -17.18 -8.11 8.54
C ARG A 89 -17.81 -9.30 9.25
N LEU A 90 -17.36 -9.62 10.47
CA LEU A 90 -17.88 -10.71 11.27
C LEU A 90 -19.35 -10.49 11.63
N ILE A 91 -19.72 -9.26 12.02
CA ILE A 91 -21.12 -8.89 12.32
C ILE A 91 -21.99 -9.11 11.07
N LYS A 92 -21.59 -8.57 9.92
CA LYS A 92 -22.32 -8.74 8.65
C LYS A 92 -22.48 -10.21 8.27
N MET A 93 -21.41 -11.00 8.42
CA MET A 93 -21.44 -12.44 8.14
C MET A 93 -22.41 -13.16 9.09
N ASN A 94 -22.34 -12.90 10.40
CA ASN A 94 -23.21 -13.56 11.39
C ASN A 94 -24.69 -13.27 11.10
N THR A 95 -25.03 -12.01 10.84
CA THR A 95 -26.39 -11.60 10.47
C THR A 95 -26.87 -12.32 9.21
N HIS A 96 -26.02 -12.40 8.18
CA HIS A 96 -26.35 -13.11 6.95
C HIS A 96 -26.56 -14.62 7.20
N THR A 97 -25.66 -15.27 7.94
CA THR A 97 -25.76 -16.69 8.28
C THR A 97 -27.02 -17.00 9.08
N GLN A 98 -27.41 -16.16 10.03
CA GLN A 98 -28.68 -16.31 10.75
C GLN A 98 -29.89 -16.19 9.82
N GLY A 99 -29.85 -15.24 8.86
CA GLY A 99 -30.86 -15.12 7.81
C GLY A 99 -30.98 -16.36 6.93
N VAL A 100 -29.85 -17.02 6.63
CA VAL A 100 -29.84 -18.30 5.91
C VAL A 100 -30.45 -19.43 6.75
N ILE A 101 -30.02 -19.58 8.00
CA ILE A 101 -30.51 -20.64 8.90
C ILE A 101 -32.02 -20.52 9.12
N THR A 102 -32.53 -19.29 9.21
CA THR A 102 -33.97 -19.02 9.40
C THR A 102 -34.78 -19.06 8.10
N GLY A 103 -34.16 -19.37 6.96
CA GLY A 103 -34.82 -19.45 5.66
C GLY A 103 -35.18 -18.10 5.03
N LYS A 104 -34.75 -16.97 5.62
CA LYS A 104 -34.95 -15.62 5.06
C LYS A 104 -34.07 -15.37 3.83
N HIS A 105 -32.94 -16.05 3.74
CA HIS A 105 -32.00 -15.97 2.63
C HIS A 105 -31.63 -17.36 2.12
N SER A 106 -31.34 -17.47 0.82
CA SER A 106 -30.70 -18.66 0.28
C SER A 106 -29.26 -18.77 0.79
N HIS A 107 -28.82 -19.98 1.12
CA HIS A 107 -27.43 -20.24 1.48
C HIS A 107 -26.47 -19.97 0.32
N ILE A 108 -26.90 -20.30 -0.90
CA ILE A 108 -26.13 -20.09 -2.13
C ILE A 108 -26.86 -19.06 -2.99
N GLN A 109 -26.19 -17.94 -3.24
CA GLN A 109 -26.66 -16.92 -4.19
C GLN A 109 -25.99 -17.17 -5.54
N VAL A 110 -26.72 -17.81 -6.45
CA VAL A 110 -26.23 -18.09 -7.81
C VAL A 110 -26.15 -16.77 -8.57
N LYS A 111 -24.99 -16.50 -9.19
CA LYS A 111 -24.79 -15.35 -10.06
C LYS A 111 -25.16 -15.73 -11.49
N ASN A 112 -25.96 -14.90 -12.15
CA ASN A 112 -26.43 -15.15 -13.52
C ASN A 112 -25.59 -14.43 -14.59
N GLU A 113 -24.77 -13.46 -14.19
CA GLU A 113 -23.97 -12.64 -15.09
C GLU A 113 -22.62 -12.28 -14.47
N ALA A 114 -21.66 -11.96 -15.33
CA ALA A 114 -20.37 -11.43 -14.94
C ALA A 114 -20.51 -9.98 -14.40
N PRO A 115 -19.53 -9.49 -13.62
CA PRO A 115 -19.52 -8.10 -13.14
C PRO A 115 -19.21 -7.06 -14.23
N TYR A 116 -18.97 -7.48 -15.49
CA TYR A 116 -18.72 -6.64 -16.65
C TYR A 116 -19.65 -7.05 -17.81
N SER A 117 -19.94 -6.10 -18.70
CA SER A 117 -20.64 -6.38 -19.96
C SER A 117 -19.71 -7.04 -20.99
N SER A 118 -20.29 -7.63 -22.04
CA SER A 118 -19.52 -8.17 -23.18
C SER A 118 -18.67 -7.10 -23.89
N THR A 119 -19.11 -5.83 -23.87
CA THR A 119 -18.36 -4.68 -24.40
C THR A 119 -17.14 -4.33 -23.57
N GLN A 120 -17.20 -4.57 -22.26
CA GLN A 120 -16.12 -4.28 -21.31
C GLN A 120 -15.14 -5.45 -21.14
N GLU A 121 -15.52 -6.67 -21.51
CA GLU A 121 -14.79 -7.91 -21.24
C GLU A 121 -13.29 -7.81 -21.60
N SER A 122 -12.97 -7.46 -22.85
CA SER A 122 -11.58 -7.35 -23.31
C SER A 122 -10.78 -6.30 -22.53
N ASN A 123 -11.40 -5.17 -22.21
CA ASN A 123 -10.72 -4.09 -21.49
C ASN A 123 -10.45 -4.48 -20.03
N VAL A 124 -11.39 -5.17 -19.39
CA VAL A 124 -11.23 -5.65 -18.01
C VAL A 124 -10.16 -6.73 -17.93
N TYR A 125 -10.08 -7.65 -18.90
CA TYR A 125 -9.05 -8.69 -18.90
C TYR A 125 -7.65 -8.15 -19.17
N LEU A 126 -7.53 -7.10 -19.98
CA LEU A 126 -6.24 -6.51 -20.36
C LEU A 126 -5.73 -5.45 -19.37
N ASP A 127 -6.56 -5.00 -18.43
CA ASP A 127 -6.19 -4.06 -17.39
C ASP A 127 -5.99 -4.75 -16.02
N PRO A 128 -4.74 -4.95 -15.56
CA PRO A 128 -4.46 -5.57 -14.26
C PRO A 128 -4.89 -4.70 -13.07
N THR A 129 -5.16 -3.41 -13.30
CA THR A 129 -5.60 -2.45 -12.28
C THR A 129 -7.11 -2.31 -12.20
N ALA A 130 -7.87 -2.89 -13.14
CA ALA A 130 -9.33 -2.83 -13.13
C ALA A 130 -9.92 -3.44 -11.85
N ARG A 131 -10.82 -2.72 -11.18
CA ARG A 131 -11.55 -3.17 -9.98
C ARG A 131 -13.05 -2.91 -10.14
N ALA A 132 -13.86 -3.84 -9.63
CA ALA A 132 -15.30 -3.66 -9.56
C ALA A 132 -15.66 -2.79 -8.35
N GLU A 133 -16.67 -1.95 -8.51
CA GLU A 133 -17.24 -1.12 -7.45
C GLU A 133 -18.65 -1.61 -7.11
N TYR A 134 -19.08 -1.38 -5.86
CA TYR A 134 -20.40 -1.78 -5.42
C TYR A 134 -21.45 -0.80 -5.95
N ASP A 135 -22.33 -1.27 -6.83
CA ASP A 135 -23.47 -0.49 -7.29
C ASP A 135 -24.65 -0.69 -6.32
N ALA A 136 -24.99 0.38 -5.60
CA ALA A 136 -26.10 0.39 -4.66
C ALA A 136 -27.47 0.17 -5.33
N THR A 137 -27.60 0.48 -6.62
CA THR A 137 -28.85 0.37 -7.37
C THR A 137 -29.16 -1.09 -7.69
N SER A 138 -28.23 -1.77 -8.34
CA SER A 138 -28.37 -3.19 -8.66
C SER A 138 -28.02 -4.12 -7.48
N LYS A 139 -27.46 -3.57 -6.39
CA LYS A 139 -26.97 -4.32 -5.21
C LYS A 139 -25.94 -5.38 -5.58
N THR A 140 -25.16 -5.15 -6.63
CA THR A 140 -24.11 -6.04 -7.11
C THR A 140 -22.81 -5.27 -7.35
N TRP A 141 -21.71 -6.00 -7.49
CA TRP A 141 -20.41 -5.41 -7.83
C TRP A 141 -20.28 -5.35 -9.35
N ARG A 142 -19.95 -4.19 -9.91
CA ARG A 142 -19.83 -3.95 -11.36
C ARG A 142 -18.58 -3.13 -11.71
N PHE A 143 -18.03 -3.36 -12.90
CA PHE A 143 -16.96 -2.52 -13.44
C PHE A 143 -17.54 -1.21 -14.01
N GLY A 144 -16.97 -0.08 -13.60
CA GLY A 144 -17.32 1.24 -14.13
C GLY A 144 -16.69 1.50 -15.51
N GLY A 145 -17.36 2.29 -16.36
CA GLY A 145 -16.87 2.69 -17.68
C GLY A 145 -17.93 2.59 -18.79
N ALA A 146 -17.94 3.57 -19.69
CA ALA A 146 -18.75 3.74 -20.93
C ALA A 146 -20.27 3.43 -20.93
N ASP A 147 -20.75 2.35 -20.32
CA ASP A 147 -22.14 1.87 -20.45
C ASP A 147 -23.01 2.12 -19.20
N SER A 148 -22.49 2.83 -18.19
CA SER A 148 -23.32 3.39 -17.11
C SER A 148 -23.94 4.71 -17.59
N LEU A 149 -25.16 4.63 -18.11
CA LEU A 149 -25.94 5.67 -18.82
C LEU A 149 -26.15 7.02 -18.10
N THR A 150 -25.51 7.28 -16.95
CA THR A 150 -25.45 8.60 -16.28
C THR A 150 -24.15 9.37 -16.55
N ALA A 151 -23.18 8.73 -17.22
CA ALA A 151 -21.88 9.32 -17.53
C ALA A 151 -21.86 10.15 -18.82
N GLU A 152 -22.77 9.93 -19.77
CA GLU A 152 -22.89 10.75 -20.99
C GLU A 152 -23.50 12.12 -20.70
N GLU A 153 -24.55 12.20 -19.87
CA GLU A 153 -25.14 13.47 -19.45
C GLU A 153 -24.15 14.32 -18.65
N ASN A 154 -23.42 13.70 -17.72
CA ASN A 154 -22.38 14.38 -16.95
C ASN A 154 -21.14 14.74 -17.80
N ARG A 155 -20.79 13.95 -18.83
CA ARG A 155 -19.75 14.32 -19.81
C ARG A 155 -20.18 15.47 -20.71
N ARG A 156 -21.43 15.51 -21.18
CA ARG A 156 -21.99 16.64 -21.94
C ARG A 156 -21.96 17.93 -21.13
N LEU A 157 -22.43 17.92 -19.88
CA LEU A 157 -22.40 19.08 -18.98
C LEU A 157 -20.98 19.58 -18.69
N ARG A 158 -20.01 18.67 -18.56
CA ARG A 158 -18.59 19.01 -18.34
C ARG A 158 -17.89 19.49 -19.62
N ALA A 159 -18.27 18.95 -20.78
CA ALA A 159 -17.77 19.36 -22.09
C ALA A 159 -18.27 20.76 -22.48
N GLU A 160 -19.54 21.09 -22.22
CA GLU A 160 -20.08 22.43 -22.43
C GLU A 160 -19.44 23.49 -21.51
N LYS A 161 -19.19 23.13 -20.23
CA LYS A 161 -18.44 24.00 -19.31
C LYS A 161 -16.98 24.20 -19.76
N ARG A 162 -16.33 23.14 -20.28
CA ARG A 162 -14.97 23.23 -20.85
C ARG A 162 -14.94 24.02 -22.16
N ALA A 163 -15.95 23.90 -23.03
CA ALA A 163 -16.04 24.67 -24.27
C ALA A 163 -16.25 26.18 -24.00
N LYS A 164 -17.07 26.54 -22.99
CA LYS A 164 -17.20 27.94 -22.55
C LYS A 164 -15.89 28.50 -21.97
N LYS A 165 -15.15 27.69 -21.20
CA LYS A 165 -13.84 28.09 -20.63
C LYS A 165 -12.73 28.14 -21.68
N ALA A 166 -12.78 27.26 -22.68
CA ALA A 166 -11.84 27.22 -23.81
C ALA A 166 -12.07 28.38 -24.79
N LYS A 167 -13.33 28.81 -25.00
CA LYS A 167 -13.63 30.01 -25.80
C LYS A 167 -13.11 31.29 -25.13
N ALA A 168 -13.19 31.36 -23.79
CA ALA A 168 -12.60 32.47 -23.03
C ALA A 168 -11.05 32.47 -23.02
N ALA A 169 -10.42 31.32 -23.24
CA ALA A 169 -8.96 31.19 -23.31
C ALA A 169 -8.41 31.33 -24.75
N ALA A 170 -9.21 31.01 -25.77
CA ALA A 170 -8.83 31.13 -27.18
C ALA A 170 -8.75 32.58 -27.67
N ASP A 171 -9.49 33.51 -27.07
CA ASP A 171 -9.39 34.94 -27.38
C ASP A 171 -8.10 35.59 -26.82
N ALA A 172 -7.34 34.89 -25.97
CA ALA A 172 -6.16 35.45 -25.29
C ALA A 172 -4.79 34.99 -25.85
N ALA A 173 -4.74 34.07 -26.83
CA ALA A 173 -3.49 33.42 -27.23
C ALA A 173 -3.26 33.32 -28.74
N SER A 174 -3.68 34.32 -29.52
CA SER A 174 -3.24 34.47 -30.91
C SER A 174 -1.83 35.08 -30.97
N SER A 175 -0.77 34.30 -30.72
CA SER A 175 0.52 34.52 -31.39
C SER A 175 1.47 33.33 -31.29
N SER A 176 1.96 32.91 -32.45
CA SER A 176 3.14 32.08 -32.74
C SER A 176 2.98 30.54 -32.72
N ASN A 177 2.81 30.02 -33.94
CA ASN A 177 2.96 28.62 -34.37
C ASN A 177 4.44 28.26 -34.58
N LYS A 178 4.87 27.03 -34.26
CA LYS A 178 5.35 26.03 -35.26
C LYS A 178 5.52 24.60 -34.69
N LYS A 179 5.08 23.62 -35.50
CA LYS A 179 5.14 22.14 -35.39
C LYS A 179 6.60 21.60 -35.47
N THR A 180 6.99 20.36 -35.14
CA THR A 180 6.54 18.97 -35.49
C THR A 180 7.44 17.98 -34.70
N SER A 181 6.94 16.96 -33.98
CA SER A 181 6.66 15.54 -34.33
C SER A 181 7.74 14.49 -33.94
N ASP A 182 7.23 13.41 -33.32
CA ASP A 182 7.66 11.99 -33.24
C ASP A 182 8.78 11.46 -32.32
N ALA A 183 8.31 10.57 -31.42
CA ALA A 183 8.83 9.28 -30.96
C ALA A 183 10.29 9.13 -30.48
N HIS A 184 10.46 8.82 -29.19
CA HIS A 184 11.07 7.57 -28.73
C HIS A 184 10.94 7.44 -27.20
N GLN A 185 10.79 6.19 -26.76
CA GLN A 185 10.86 5.72 -25.38
C GLN A 185 12.26 6.04 -24.82
N ALA A 186 12.46 7.27 -24.36
CA ALA A 186 13.68 7.71 -23.71
C ALA A 186 13.58 7.45 -22.21
N ASP A 187 14.55 6.69 -21.72
CA ASP A 187 14.95 6.51 -20.33
C ASP A 187 14.48 7.67 -19.44
N SER A 188 13.51 7.42 -18.53
CA SER A 188 12.85 8.46 -17.73
C SER A 188 13.83 9.35 -16.95
N SER A 189 15.02 8.81 -16.67
CA SER A 189 16.15 9.52 -16.05
C SER A 189 16.74 10.61 -16.98
N SER A 190 16.92 10.29 -18.26
CA SER A 190 17.40 11.23 -19.29
C SER A 190 16.39 12.34 -19.57
N THR A 191 15.10 12.02 -19.53
CA THR A 191 14.02 13.01 -19.71
C THR A 191 13.96 13.97 -18.52
N LEU A 192 14.11 13.47 -17.29
CA LEU A 192 14.20 14.30 -16.09
C LEU A 192 15.43 15.19 -16.10
N LEU A 193 16.61 14.66 -16.43
CA LEU A 193 17.84 15.45 -16.53
C LEU A 193 17.73 16.56 -17.59
N THR A 194 17.13 16.24 -18.73
CA THR A 194 16.89 17.22 -19.80
C THR A 194 15.89 18.28 -19.34
N ALA A 195 14.81 17.89 -18.67
CA ALA A 195 13.83 18.81 -18.11
C ALA A 195 14.42 19.71 -17.00
N ILE A 196 15.29 19.17 -16.14
CA ILE A 196 15.99 19.92 -15.10
C ILE A 196 16.95 20.93 -15.73
N ASN A 197 17.73 20.53 -16.74
CA ASN A 197 18.62 21.44 -17.45
C ASN A 197 17.85 22.54 -18.19
N GLN A 198 16.73 22.19 -18.83
CA GLN A 198 15.87 23.14 -19.51
C GLN A 198 15.21 24.12 -18.53
N ALA A 199 14.70 23.62 -17.40
CA ALA A 199 14.16 24.46 -16.33
C ALA A 199 15.24 25.37 -15.73
N ALA A 200 16.48 24.87 -15.58
CA ALA A 200 17.60 25.67 -15.11
C ALA A 200 17.92 26.82 -16.09
N THR A 201 17.90 26.56 -17.40
CA THR A 201 18.07 27.62 -18.40
C THR A 201 16.91 28.62 -18.40
N ASP A 202 15.66 28.16 -18.29
CA ASP A 202 14.46 28.99 -18.33
C ASP A 202 14.36 29.91 -17.09
N LEU A 203 14.82 29.43 -15.93
CA LEU A 203 14.92 30.20 -14.68
C LEU A 203 16.17 31.10 -14.62
N GLY A 204 17.02 31.12 -15.65
CA GLY A 204 18.20 31.99 -15.71
C GLY A 204 19.37 31.54 -14.81
N LEU A 205 19.38 30.28 -14.37
CA LEU A 205 20.44 29.70 -13.52
C LEU A 205 21.78 29.52 -14.25
N ALA A 206 21.84 29.80 -15.56
CA ALA A 206 23.10 29.89 -16.31
C ALA A 206 23.92 31.16 -15.98
N SER A 207 23.40 32.06 -15.14
CA SER A 207 24.15 33.19 -14.59
C SER A 207 25.18 32.70 -13.56
N LYS A 208 26.39 33.28 -13.56
CA LYS A 208 27.57 32.79 -12.82
C LYS A 208 27.44 32.69 -11.28
N ASN A 209 26.29 33.04 -10.69
CA ASN A 209 26.10 33.16 -9.24
C ASN A 209 24.86 32.42 -8.68
N MET A 210 24.23 31.50 -9.42
CA MET A 210 23.13 30.69 -8.88
C MET A 210 23.45 29.20 -8.96
N GLY A 211 23.18 28.48 -7.86
CA GLY A 211 23.38 27.04 -7.76
C GLY A 211 22.06 26.27 -7.68
N MET A 212 22.12 24.99 -8.04
CA MET A 212 20.98 24.08 -8.09
C MET A 212 21.25 22.86 -7.19
N GLY A 213 20.24 22.42 -6.46
CA GLY A 213 20.33 21.25 -5.60
C GLY A 213 19.11 20.37 -5.76
N VAL A 214 19.35 19.10 -6.05
CA VAL A 214 18.30 18.08 -6.17
C VAL A 214 18.62 16.95 -5.20
N ASP A 215 17.60 16.57 -4.43
CA ASP A 215 17.69 15.49 -3.47
C ASP A 215 16.37 14.69 -3.42
N VAL A 216 16.49 13.39 -3.13
CA VAL A 216 15.36 12.47 -3.06
C VAL A 216 15.59 11.53 -1.89
N GLU A 217 14.58 11.42 -1.01
CA GLU A 217 14.67 10.63 0.21
C GLU A 217 13.55 9.60 0.28
N PRO A 218 13.87 8.30 0.44
CA PRO A 218 12.87 7.26 0.60
C PRO A 218 12.05 7.49 1.89
N VAL A 219 10.72 7.35 1.79
CA VAL A 219 9.84 7.41 2.97
C VAL A 219 10.22 6.35 4.01
N ALA A 220 10.65 5.18 3.56
CA ALA A 220 11.15 4.08 4.39
C ALA A 220 12.29 4.48 5.33
N THR A 221 13.10 5.50 4.97
CA THR A 221 14.15 6.04 5.84
C THR A 221 13.57 6.55 7.17
N PHE A 222 12.32 7.04 7.16
CA PHE A 222 11.66 7.65 8.31
C PHE A 222 10.48 6.83 8.86
N GLU A 223 10.27 5.59 8.41
CA GLU A 223 9.15 4.76 8.91
C GLU A 223 9.29 4.41 10.40
N ASN A 224 10.50 4.13 10.89
CA ASN A 224 10.76 3.88 12.31
C ASN A 224 11.19 5.17 13.04
N LEU A 225 10.24 6.09 13.26
CA LEU A 225 10.52 7.37 13.93
C LEU A 225 11.03 7.20 15.37
N ASN A 226 10.50 6.24 16.12
CA ASN A 226 10.89 5.99 17.51
C ASN A 226 12.36 5.53 17.62
N GLY A 227 12.85 4.77 16.64
CA GLY A 227 14.26 4.38 16.56
C GLY A 227 15.21 5.51 16.13
N ARG A 228 14.70 6.71 15.85
CA ARG A 228 15.45 7.83 15.25
C ARG A 228 15.30 9.15 16.01
N GLU A 229 14.81 9.14 17.25
CA GLU A 229 14.60 10.38 18.03
C GLU A 229 15.85 11.27 18.08
N ASP A 230 17.03 10.69 18.27
CA ASP A 230 18.29 11.43 18.30
C ASP A 230 18.60 12.11 16.96
N PHE A 231 18.37 11.41 15.85
CA PHE A 231 18.56 11.98 14.51
C PHE A 231 17.58 13.12 14.27
N ILE A 232 16.31 12.95 14.65
CA ILE A 232 15.26 13.95 14.46
C ILE A 232 15.58 15.20 15.29
N ARG A 233 15.88 15.05 16.58
CA ARG A 233 16.23 16.18 17.46
C ARG A 233 17.47 16.92 16.99
N ARG A 234 18.45 16.21 16.43
CA ARG A 234 19.68 16.83 15.92
C ARG A 234 19.46 17.63 14.63
N ASN A 235 18.52 17.24 13.77
CA ASN A 235 18.43 17.79 12.40
C ASN A 235 17.19 18.65 12.12
N PHE A 236 16.13 18.54 12.93
CA PHE A 236 14.87 19.25 12.71
C PHE A 236 14.59 20.21 13.85
N THR A 237 14.05 21.39 13.54
CA THR A 237 13.62 22.36 14.56
C THR A 237 12.34 21.87 15.25
N ASP A 238 11.99 22.49 16.38
CA ASP A 238 10.78 22.11 17.13
C ASP A 238 9.50 22.39 16.33
N GLN A 239 9.52 23.43 15.48
CA GLN A 239 8.41 23.74 14.58
C GLN A 239 8.27 22.71 13.47
N GLU A 240 9.38 22.29 12.85
CA GLU A 240 9.39 21.23 11.84
C GLU A 240 8.89 19.91 12.41
N MET A 241 9.36 19.53 13.61
CA MET A 241 8.90 18.34 14.30
C MET A 241 7.39 18.40 14.56
N ALA A 242 6.90 19.50 15.14
CA ALA A 242 5.47 19.67 15.42
C ALA A 242 4.62 19.54 14.15
N TYR A 243 5.05 20.15 13.05
CA TYR A 243 4.38 19.99 11.77
C TYR A 243 4.39 18.53 11.30
N CYS A 244 5.57 17.90 11.25
CA CYS A 244 5.71 16.54 10.70
C CYS A 244 4.90 15.53 11.52
N TYR A 245 4.89 15.64 12.85
CA TYR A 245 4.08 14.76 13.70
C TYR A 245 2.57 14.98 13.55
N SER A 246 2.13 16.19 13.19
CA SER A 246 0.71 16.49 12.94
C SER A 246 0.21 16.07 11.54
N ALA A 247 1.13 15.71 10.63
CA ALA A 247 0.78 15.38 9.26
C ALA A 247 0.06 14.02 9.17
N PRO A 248 -0.82 13.81 8.17
CA PRO A 248 -1.50 12.53 7.95
C PRO A 248 -0.54 11.34 7.76
N HIS A 249 0.66 11.61 7.25
CA HIS A 249 1.73 10.62 7.10
C HIS A 249 3.07 11.20 7.60
N PRO A 250 3.37 11.07 8.91
CA PRO A 250 4.54 11.73 9.51
C PRO A 250 5.88 11.37 8.85
N ALA A 251 6.10 10.09 8.54
CA ALA A 251 7.35 9.64 7.89
C ALA A 251 7.58 10.31 6.51
N ALA A 252 6.54 10.41 5.68
CA ALA A 252 6.63 11.11 4.39
C ALA A 252 6.89 12.61 4.57
N SER A 253 6.33 13.21 5.62
CA SER A 253 6.56 14.62 5.95
C SER A 253 8.01 14.90 6.37
N PHE A 254 8.59 14.02 7.20
CA PHE A 254 9.99 14.10 7.59
C PHE A 254 10.92 13.87 6.39
N ALA A 255 10.65 12.86 5.55
CA ALA A 255 11.43 12.59 4.34
C ALA A 255 11.43 13.79 3.39
N GLY A 256 10.27 14.42 3.16
CA GLY A 256 10.17 15.60 2.30
C GLY A 256 10.98 16.79 2.82
N ARG A 257 10.94 17.07 4.12
CA ARG A 257 11.76 18.15 4.72
C ARG A 257 13.25 17.83 4.73
N TRP A 258 13.60 16.57 4.96
CA TRP A 258 14.99 16.14 4.91
C TRP A 258 15.56 16.34 3.50
N ALA A 259 14.84 15.88 2.47
CA ALA A 259 15.22 16.12 1.08
C ALA A 259 15.32 17.62 0.76
N ALA A 260 14.42 18.46 1.28
CA ALA A 260 14.51 19.91 1.09
C ALA A 260 15.78 20.51 1.74
N LYS A 261 16.15 20.07 2.94
CA LYS A 261 17.39 20.52 3.61
C LYS A 261 18.64 20.12 2.81
N GLU A 262 18.71 18.87 2.35
CA GLU A 262 19.82 18.37 1.51
C GLU A 262 19.87 19.08 0.15
N ALA A 263 18.71 19.36 -0.46
CA ALA A 263 18.64 20.14 -1.69
C ALA A 263 19.18 21.57 -1.50
N VAL A 264 18.88 22.23 -0.37
CA VAL A 264 19.46 23.56 -0.06
C VAL A 264 20.97 23.48 0.06
N ILE A 265 21.52 22.48 0.74
CA ILE A 265 22.97 22.28 0.85
C ILE A 265 23.62 22.12 -0.52
N LYS A 266 23.06 21.27 -1.37
CA LYS A 266 23.56 21.04 -2.74
C LYS A 266 23.46 22.29 -3.60
N ALA A 267 22.40 23.09 -3.46
CA ALA A 267 22.25 24.35 -4.17
C ALA A 267 23.33 25.35 -3.77
N ILE A 268 23.61 25.49 -2.47
CA ILE A 268 24.67 26.40 -2.00
C ILE A 268 26.05 25.90 -2.45
N SER A 269 26.31 24.60 -2.33
CA SER A 269 27.60 23.99 -2.72
C SER A 269 27.90 24.22 -4.20
N SER A 270 26.88 24.06 -5.05
CA SER A 270 27.03 24.23 -6.50
C SER A 270 27.18 25.70 -6.90
N SER A 271 26.66 26.64 -6.11
CA SER A 271 26.82 28.09 -6.38
C SER A 271 28.21 28.63 -6.07
N ALA A 272 28.94 28.00 -5.13
CA ALA A 272 30.25 28.48 -4.65
C ALA A 272 31.24 27.31 -4.43
N PRO A 273 31.66 26.61 -5.51
CA PRO A 273 32.44 25.37 -5.42
C PRO A 273 33.85 25.54 -4.84
N THR A 274 34.37 26.76 -4.78
CA THR A 274 35.71 27.08 -4.27
C THR A 274 35.70 27.62 -2.84
N GLU A 275 34.52 27.92 -2.29
CA GLU A 275 34.37 28.41 -0.91
C GLU A 275 34.23 27.23 0.06
N PRO A 276 34.68 27.38 1.32
CA PRO A 276 34.46 26.36 2.33
C PRO A 276 32.96 26.14 2.56
N ASN A 277 32.57 24.88 2.65
CA ASN A 277 31.20 24.47 2.93
C ASN A 277 30.68 25.14 4.22
N LEU A 278 29.43 25.61 4.20
CA LEU A 278 28.78 26.20 5.38
C LEU A 278 28.58 25.17 6.51
N TRP A 279 28.52 23.87 6.18
CA TRP A 279 28.34 22.78 7.14
C TRP A 279 29.66 22.16 7.57
N LYS A 280 29.75 21.81 8.86
CA LYS A 280 30.96 21.29 9.53
C LYS A 280 31.16 19.78 9.30
N GLY A 281 31.17 19.34 8.04
CA GLY A 281 31.41 17.95 7.63
C GLY A 281 30.13 17.12 7.40
N ALA A 282 30.29 15.90 6.86
CA ALA A 282 29.20 15.06 6.35
C ALA A 282 28.20 14.55 7.41
N GLY A 283 28.51 14.68 8.70
CA GLY A 283 27.62 14.31 9.81
C GLY A 283 27.19 15.49 10.69
N ALA A 284 27.44 16.72 10.23
CA ALA A 284 27.02 17.92 10.94
C ALA A 284 25.48 18.01 10.97
N PRO A 285 24.88 18.47 12.07
CA PRO A 285 23.43 18.59 12.15
C PRO A 285 22.90 19.68 11.21
N LEU A 286 21.79 19.42 10.52
CA LEU A 286 21.16 20.36 9.58
C LEU A 286 20.04 21.21 10.21
N ARG A 287 20.06 21.36 11.54
CA ARG A 287 19.03 22.09 12.29
C ARG A 287 19.00 23.60 11.99
N GLU A 288 20.11 24.16 11.50
CA GLU A 288 20.21 25.57 11.13
C GLU A 288 19.48 25.90 9.80
N ILE A 289 19.22 24.89 8.96
CA ILE A 289 18.43 25.05 7.73
C ILE A 289 16.98 24.72 8.06
N GLU A 290 16.12 25.71 8.27
CA GLU A 290 14.72 25.50 8.63
C GLU A 290 13.79 25.63 7.42
N ILE A 291 12.89 24.65 7.25
CA ILE A 291 11.87 24.62 6.20
C ILE A 291 10.50 24.99 6.77
N PHE A 292 10.07 26.21 6.51
CA PHE A 292 8.73 26.70 6.87
C PHE A 292 7.79 26.72 5.66
N MET A 293 6.52 26.40 5.89
CA MET A 293 5.48 26.57 4.89
C MET A 293 5.03 28.04 4.89
N THR A 294 4.85 28.62 3.72
CA THR A 294 4.27 29.97 3.59
C THR A 294 2.78 29.88 3.29
N ALA A 295 2.05 31.00 3.39
CA ALA A 295 0.60 31.04 3.16
C ALA A 295 0.18 30.59 1.74
N SER A 296 1.12 30.56 0.79
CA SER A 296 0.91 30.05 -0.57
C SER A 296 0.98 28.53 -0.72
N GLY A 297 1.25 27.81 0.38
CA GLY A 297 1.56 26.37 0.36
C GLY A 297 3.05 26.14 0.35
#